data_AF-A0AAD8MCI0-F1
#
_entry.id   AF-A0AAD8MCI0-F1
#
_cell.length_a   1.000
_cell.length_b   1.000
_cell.length_c   1.000
_cell.angle_alpha   90.00
_cell.angle_beta   90.00
_cell.angle_gamma   90.00
#
_symmetry.space_group_name_H-M   'P 1'
#
loop_
_entity.id
_entity.type
_entity.pdbx_description
1 polymer ?
#
loop_
_entity_poly.entity_id
_entity_poly.type
_entity_poly.pdbx_seq_one_letter_code
_entity_poly.pdbx_strand_id
1 'polypeptide(L)'
;MKNYVEMLITKYPYWNRTAGADHFLAACHDWAPAETRGIILNCIRALCNADIKTGFNIGKDVSIPTTYVRSPQNPLKDIGGNPPSERPILAFFAGYMHGNVRPVLLQHWSNDTDMRIFSRMPHVKGNKNYIEHMRSSKYCICARGFAVHSPRVVESILYECVPVIISDNYVPPLFEVLNWESFAVFILEKDIPNLKNILLSISEEKYLEMQNRVKRVQKHFLWHSEPLKYDLFHMILHSIWYNRVFRIAPI
;
A
#
# COMPACT_ATOMS: atom_id res chain seq x y z
N MET A 1 -20.57 0.76 -14.86
CA MET A 1 -19.40 0.19 -15.59
C MET A 1 -19.82 -0.68 -16.78
N LYS A 2 -20.75 -1.63 -16.61
CA LYS A 2 -21.17 -2.62 -17.63
C LYS A 2 -21.46 -2.05 -19.02
N ASN A 3 -22.37 -1.09 -19.15
CA ASN A 3 -22.76 -0.50 -20.43
C ASN A 3 -21.57 0.15 -21.18
N TYR A 4 -20.61 0.73 -20.45
CA TYR A 4 -19.42 1.33 -21.03
C TYR A 4 -18.49 0.27 -21.64
N VAL A 5 -18.30 -0.85 -20.93
CA VAL A 5 -17.50 -1.96 -21.44
C VAL A 5 -18.18 -2.62 -22.64
N GLU A 6 -19.50 -2.85 -22.59
CA GLU A 6 -20.27 -3.38 -23.72
C GLU A 6 -20.16 -2.49 -24.96
N MET A 7 -20.22 -1.17 -24.78
CA MET A 7 -20.00 -0.20 -25.87
C MET A 7 -18.57 -0.33 -26.45
N LEU A 8 -17.53 -0.46 -25.61
CA LEU A 8 -16.16 -0.63 -26.09
C LEU A 8 -15.97 -1.94 -26.87
N ILE A 9 -16.53 -3.03 -26.37
CA ILE A 9 -16.51 -4.35 -27.03
C ILE A 9 -17.21 -4.29 -28.39
N THR A 10 -18.34 -3.59 -28.47
CA THR A 10 -19.10 -3.45 -29.71
C THR A 10 -18.38 -2.56 -30.72
N LYS A 11 -17.74 -1.48 -30.25
CA LYS A 11 -17.09 -0.49 -31.11
C LYS A 11 -15.73 -0.95 -31.63
N TYR A 12 -14.98 -1.73 -30.86
CA TYR A 12 -13.60 -2.10 -31.18
C TYR A 12 -13.41 -3.62 -31.24
N PRO A 13 -12.79 -4.16 -32.31
CA PRO A 13 -12.67 -5.61 -32.49
C PRO A 13 -11.65 -6.27 -31.55
N TYR A 14 -10.86 -5.49 -30.82
CA TYR A 14 -9.72 -5.99 -30.04
C TYR A 14 -10.14 -6.89 -28.89
N TRP A 15 -11.32 -6.69 -28.31
CA TRP A 15 -11.81 -7.51 -27.20
C TRP A 15 -11.95 -8.99 -27.61
N ASN A 16 -12.55 -9.24 -28.77
CA ASN A 16 -12.87 -10.60 -29.24
C ASN A 16 -11.62 -11.44 -29.55
N ARG A 17 -10.45 -10.82 -29.75
CA ARG A 17 -9.19 -11.53 -30.00
C ARG A 17 -8.78 -12.43 -28.84
N THR A 18 -9.05 -11.99 -27.60
CA THR A 18 -8.58 -12.66 -26.37
C THR A 18 -9.69 -12.78 -25.33
N ALA A 19 -10.93 -12.45 -25.70
CA ALA A 19 -12.05 -12.24 -24.79
C ALA A 19 -11.72 -11.25 -23.65
N GLY A 20 -10.90 -10.23 -23.93
CA GLY A 20 -10.45 -9.23 -22.95
C GLY A 20 -9.21 -9.63 -22.14
N ALA A 21 -8.65 -10.82 -22.33
CA ALA A 21 -7.49 -11.28 -21.55
C ALA A 21 -6.25 -10.38 -21.69
N ASP A 22 -6.02 -9.73 -22.83
CA ASP A 22 -4.90 -8.80 -23.01
C ASP A 22 -5.24 -7.34 -22.71
N HIS A 23 -6.44 -7.07 -22.20
CA HIS A 23 -6.87 -5.76 -21.74
C HIS A 23 -6.60 -5.62 -20.24
N PHE A 24 -6.44 -4.38 -19.79
CA PHE A 24 -6.35 -4.07 -18.37
C PHE A 24 -7.26 -2.91 -18.00
N LEU A 25 -7.59 -2.84 -16.71
CA LEU A 25 -8.25 -1.70 -16.09
C LEU A 25 -7.51 -1.32 -14.81
N ALA A 26 -7.57 -0.05 -14.45
CA ALA A 26 -7.09 0.44 -13.17
C ALA A 26 -8.26 1.01 -12.37
N ALA A 27 -8.40 0.57 -11.12
CA ALA A 27 -9.43 1.06 -10.22
C ALA A 27 -8.93 1.03 -8.77
N CYS A 28 -8.97 2.19 -8.11
CA CYS A 28 -8.61 2.29 -6.71
C CYS A 28 -9.80 2.75 -5.86
N HIS A 29 -10.60 1.79 -5.42
CA HIS A 29 -11.65 1.96 -4.42
C HIS A 29 -12.00 0.61 -3.80
N ASP A 30 -12.71 0.61 -2.67
CA ASP A 30 -13.20 -0.61 -2.01
C ASP A 30 -14.15 -1.46 -2.90
N TRP A 31 -15.01 -0.84 -3.71
CA TRP A 31 -15.95 -1.50 -4.63
C TRP A 31 -15.31 -2.05 -5.91
N ALA A 32 -14.05 -1.70 -6.20
CA ALA A 32 -13.40 -2.07 -7.45
C ALA A 32 -13.36 -3.59 -7.73
N PRO A 33 -13.11 -4.49 -6.74
CA PRO A 33 -13.19 -5.93 -6.97
C PRO A 33 -14.59 -6.41 -7.38
N ALA A 34 -15.65 -5.74 -6.92
CA ALA A 34 -17.03 -6.10 -7.25
C ALA A 34 -17.43 -5.62 -8.66
N GLU A 35 -17.12 -4.37 -9.01
CA GLU A 35 -17.44 -3.79 -10.34
C GLU A 35 -16.66 -4.45 -11.48
N THR A 36 -15.56 -5.15 -11.17
CA THR A 36 -14.67 -5.80 -12.15
C THR A 36 -14.95 -7.29 -12.30
N ARG A 37 -16.10 -7.77 -11.83
CA ARG A 37 -16.59 -9.14 -12.06
C ARG A 37 -17.19 -9.30 -13.47
N GLY A 38 -17.65 -10.51 -13.78
CA GLY A 38 -18.29 -10.82 -15.07
C GLY A 38 -17.29 -10.77 -16.22
N ILE A 39 -17.68 -10.16 -17.35
CA ILE A 39 -16.83 -10.09 -18.56
C ILE A 39 -15.47 -9.42 -18.31
N ILE A 40 -15.43 -8.47 -17.37
CA ILE A 40 -14.23 -7.73 -17.00
C ILE A 40 -13.23 -8.60 -16.23
N LEU A 41 -13.72 -9.67 -15.59
CA LEU A 41 -12.88 -10.56 -14.79
C LEU A 41 -11.78 -11.19 -15.62
N ASN A 42 -11.93 -11.33 -16.95
CA ASN A 42 -10.89 -11.90 -17.81
C ASN A 42 -9.70 -10.94 -18.01
N CYS A 43 -9.91 -9.63 -17.87
CA CYS A 43 -8.86 -8.61 -17.97
C CYS A 43 -7.83 -8.74 -16.84
N ILE A 44 -6.69 -8.06 -17.01
CA ILE A 44 -5.79 -7.72 -15.91
C ILE A 44 -6.44 -6.62 -15.09
N ARG A 45 -6.60 -6.82 -13.79
CA ARG A 45 -7.17 -5.79 -12.91
C ARG A 45 -6.05 -5.19 -12.07
N ALA A 46 -5.76 -3.92 -12.29
CA ALA A 46 -4.87 -3.13 -11.46
C ALA A 46 -5.70 -2.49 -10.33
N LEU A 47 -5.68 -3.10 -9.14
CA LEU A 47 -6.58 -2.78 -8.03
C LEU A 47 -5.78 -2.33 -6.81
N CYS A 48 -6.22 -1.25 -6.14
CA CYS A 48 -5.62 -0.93 -4.85
C CYS A 48 -6.21 -1.77 -3.71
N ASN A 49 -7.49 -2.16 -3.81
CA ASN A 49 -8.09 -3.14 -2.91
C ASN A 49 -7.65 -4.57 -3.27
N ALA A 50 -6.36 -4.85 -3.05
CA ALA A 50 -5.74 -6.13 -3.36
C ALA A 50 -5.93 -7.14 -2.21
N ASP A 51 -7.19 -7.51 -1.96
CA ASP A 51 -7.60 -8.48 -0.93
C ASP A 51 -7.96 -9.81 -1.58
N ILE A 52 -7.17 -10.85 -1.27
CA ILE A 52 -7.34 -12.20 -1.79
C ILE A 52 -8.73 -12.76 -1.45
N LYS A 53 -9.27 -12.47 -0.26
CA LYS A 53 -10.59 -12.94 0.17
C LYS A 53 -11.74 -12.27 -0.58
N THR A 54 -11.51 -11.11 -1.19
CA THR A 54 -12.53 -10.40 -1.99
C THR A 54 -12.41 -10.67 -3.49
N GLY A 55 -11.49 -11.56 -3.87
CA GLY A 55 -11.32 -12.05 -5.23
C GLY A 55 -10.15 -11.43 -5.99
N PHE A 56 -9.16 -10.82 -5.32
CA PHE A 56 -7.88 -10.48 -5.94
C PHE A 56 -7.09 -11.75 -6.25
N ASN A 57 -6.59 -11.88 -7.48
CA ASN A 57 -5.89 -13.07 -7.98
C ASN A 57 -4.40 -12.77 -8.22
N ILE A 58 -3.53 -13.29 -7.35
CA ILE A 58 -2.07 -13.14 -7.46
C ILE A 58 -1.57 -13.80 -8.75
N GLY A 59 -0.67 -13.12 -9.47
CA GLY A 59 -0.12 -13.58 -10.75
C GLY A 59 -1.01 -13.28 -11.95
N LYS A 60 -2.19 -12.70 -11.73
CA LYS A 60 -3.06 -12.16 -12.78
C LYS A 60 -3.37 -10.68 -12.57
N ASP A 61 -3.89 -10.33 -11.40
CA ASP A 61 -4.20 -8.96 -11.01
C ASP A 61 -2.94 -8.25 -10.50
N VAL A 62 -2.93 -6.92 -10.57
CA VAL A 62 -1.82 -6.08 -10.14
C VAL A 62 -2.24 -5.26 -8.94
N SER A 63 -1.48 -5.34 -7.84
CA SER A 63 -1.70 -4.46 -6.69
C SER A 63 -1.13 -3.07 -6.99
N ILE A 64 -1.99 -2.06 -7.00
CA ILE A 64 -1.57 -0.65 -7.17
C ILE A 64 -1.64 0.10 -5.85
N PRO A 65 -0.71 1.01 -5.57
CA PRO A 65 -0.72 1.74 -4.32
C PRO A 65 -1.85 2.77 -4.28
N THR A 66 -2.53 2.85 -3.13
CA THR A 66 -3.29 4.05 -2.79
C THR A 66 -2.30 5.14 -2.41
N THR A 67 -2.20 6.20 -3.21
CA THR A 67 -1.24 7.29 -2.96
C THR A 67 -1.98 8.56 -2.60
N TYR A 68 -1.57 9.22 -1.51
CA TYR A 68 -2.10 10.53 -1.15
C TYR A 68 -1.14 11.63 -1.62
N VAL A 69 -1.45 12.23 -2.78
CA VAL A 69 -0.68 13.35 -3.32
C VAL A 69 -1.08 14.63 -2.60
N ARG A 70 -0.21 15.12 -1.71
CA ARG A 70 -0.50 16.27 -0.83
C ARG A 70 -0.57 17.60 -1.58
N SER A 71 0.24 17.77 -2.62
CA SER A 71 0.25 18.96 -3.47
C SER A 71 0.35 18.54 -4.93
N PRO A 72 -0.71 18.73 -5.73
CA PRO A 72 -0.65 18.40 -7.16
C PRO A 72 0.42 19.19 -7.93
N GLN A 73 0.70 20.43 -7.51
CA GLN A 73 1.72 21.29 -8.13
C GLN A 73 3.15 20.88 -7.77
N ASN A 74 3.34 20.21 -6.63
CA ASN A 74 4.62 19.66 -6.22
C ASN A 74 4.40 18.30 -5.54
N PRO A 75 4.22 17.22 -6.31
CA PRO A 75 3.90 15.89 -5.77
C PRO A 75 4.96 15.33 -4.84
N LEU A 76 6.21 15.81 -4.96
CA LEU A 76 7.35 15.35 -4.17
C LEU A 76 7.60 16.18 -2.90
N LYS A 77 6.67 17.09 -2.57
CA LYS A 77 6.80 17.95 -1.40
C LYS A 77 6.85 17.13 -0.11
N ASP A 78 7.74 17.54 0.79
CA ASP A 78 7.89 17.00 2.14
C ASP A 78 8.32 15.51 2.19
N ILE A 79 8.92 14.94 1.15
CA ILE A 79 9.46 13.57 1.17
C ILE A 79 10.75 13.48 2.00
N GLY A 80 11.05 12.28 2.51
CA GLY A 80 12.20 11.99 3.36
C GLY A 80 11.83 11.94 4.83
N GLY A 81 12.72 11.35 5.63
CA GLY A 81 12.55 11.28 7.08
C GLY A 81 13.86 11.41 7.84
N ASN A 82 13.74 11.40 9.16
CA ASN A 82 14.88 11.65 10.04
C ASN A 82 15.83 10.44 10.00
N PRO A 83 17.14 10.63 10.27
CA PRO A 83 18.07 9.52 10.43
C PRO A 83 17.64 8.59 11.58
N PRO A 84 18.08 7.31 11.60
CA PRO A 84 17.69 6.36 12.65
C PRO A 84 17.90 6.88 14.08
N SER A 85 18.97 7.64 14.33
CA SER A 85 19.29 8.23 15.64
C SER A 85 18.29 9.29 16.11
N GLU A 86 17.50 9.86 15.21
CA GLU A 86 16.50 10.90 15.47
C GLU A 86 15.07 10.36 15.38
N ARG A 87 14.90 9.05 15.58
CA ARG A 87 13.59 8.35 15.60
C ARG A 87 13.28 7.79 16.99
N PRO A 88 12.91 8.65 17.96
CA PRO A 88 12.66 8.22 19.34
C PRO A 88 11.35 7.44 19.51
N ILE A 89 10.41 7.53 18.58
CA ILE A 89 9.12 6.83 18.67
C ILE A 89 9.30 5.40 18.15
N LEU A 90 8.91 4.40 18.92
CA LEU A 90 8.97 3.00 18.49
C LEU A 90 8.03 2.78 17.32
N ALA A 91 6.74 3.07 17.49
CA ALA A 91 5.75 2.88 16.45
C ALA A 91 4.70 3.98 16.43
N PHE A 92 4.20 4.33 15.24
CA PHE A 92 3.17 5.34 15.06
C PHE A 92 1.99 4.86 14.23
N PHE A 93 0.79 5.29 14.66
CA PHE A 93 -0.45 5.19 13.91
C PHE A 93 -1.34 6.40 14.22
N ALA A 94 -1.96 6.96 13.18
CA ALA A 94 -3.12 7.82 13.34
C ALA A 94 -4.11 7.66 12.19
N GLY A 95 -5.40 7.73 12.51
CA GLY A 95 -6.47 7.81 11.52
C GLY A 95 -7.77 7.16 11.98
N TYR A 96 -8.85 7.43 11.25
CA TYR A 96 -10.21 7.00 11.62
C TYR A 96 -10.31 5.51 11.96
N MET A 97 -11.12 5.20 12.98
CA MET A 97 -11.40 3.86 13.51
C MET A 97 -12.34 3.05 12.60
N HIS A 98 -12.03 2.99 11.31
CA HIS A 98 -12.77 2.19 10.34
C HIS A 98 -12.34 0.73 10.38
N GLY A 99 -13.29 -0.18 10.10
CA GLY A 99 -13.05 -1.62 10.15
C GLY A 99 -12.75 -2.14 11.56
N ASN A 100 -12.34 -3.40 11.65
CA ASN A 100 -12.23 -4.09 12.95
C ASN A 100 -10.81 -4.03 13.55
N VAL A 101 -9.78 -3.80 12.73
CA VAL A 101 -8.37 -3.85 13.17
C VAL A 101 -7.97 -2.58 13.92
N ARG A 102 -8.37 -1.41 13.44
CA ARG A 102 -7.96 -0.12 14.03
C ARG A 102 -8.50 0.11 15.44
N PRO A 103 -9.78 -0.21 15.76
CA PRO A 103 -10.27 -0.15 17.14
C PRO A 103 -9.48 -1.03 18.10
N VAL A 104 -9.16 -2.27 17.68
CA VAL A 104 -8.35 -3.21 18.50
C VAL A 104 -6.94 -2.67 18.72
N LEU A 105 -6.30 -2.14 17.66
CA LEU A 105 -4.99 -1.49 17.77
C LEU A 105 -5.02 -0.33 18.78
N LEU A 106 -6.03 0.54 18.69
CA LEU A 106 -6.17 1.68 19.59
C LEU A 106 -6.41 1.21 21.03
N GLN A 107 -7.30 0.24 21.24
CA GLN A 107 -7.64 -0.30 22.56
C GLN A 107 -6.40 -0.84 23.29
N HIS A 108 -5.51 -1.53 22.59
CA HIS A 108 -4.32 -2.11 23.21
C HIS A 108 -3.19 -1.11 23.45
N TRP A 109 -3.02 -0.11 22.57
CA TRP A 109 -1.77 0.66 22.51
C TRP A 109 -1.91 2.19 22.61
N SER A 110 -3.11 2.73 22.86
CA SER A 110 -3.31 4.18 22.98
C SER A 110 -2.59 4.82 24.18
N ASN A 111 -2.34 4.03 25.24
CA ASN A 111 -1.75 4.50 26.50
C ASN A 111 -0.26 4.17 26.63
N ASP A 112 0.37 3.61 25.60
CA ASP A 112 1.80 3.27 25.64
C ASP A 112 2.68 4.53 25.49
N THR A 113 3.84 4.54 26.16
CA THR A 113 4.75 5.69 26.17
C THR A 113 5.64 5.75 24.93
N ASP A 114 5.97 4.61 24.35
CA ASP A 114 6.93 4.46 23.24
C ASP A 114 6.21 4.34 21.90
N MET A 115 4.94 3.92 21.92
CA MET A 115 4.06 3.86 20.75
C MET A 115 3.07 5.02 20.73
N ARG A 116 3.01 5.74 19.61
CA ARG A 116 2.11 6.88 19.40
C ARG A 116 0.91 6.44 18.56
N ILE A 117 -0.13 5.91 19.21
CA ILE A 117 -1.33 5.35 18.55
C ILE A 117 -2.54 6.22 18.84
N PHE A 118 -3.07 6.86 17.80
CA PHE A 118 -4.17 7.85 17.93
C PHE A 118 -5.35 7.54 17.02
N SER A 119 -6.57 7.86 17.48
CA SER A 119 -7.77 7.79 16.63
C SER A 119 -7.84 8.94 15.62
N ARG A 120 -7.57 10.16 16.07
CA ARG A 120 -7.51 11.34 15.21
C ARG A 120 -6.47 12.29 15.76
N MET A 121 -5.65 12.84 14.88
CA MET A 121 -4.73 13.91 15.24
C MET A 121 -5.37 15.27 15.00
N PRO A 122 -5.02 16.30 15.79
CA PRO A 122 -5.41 17.67 15.51
C PRO A 122 -4.99 18.05 14.09
N HIS A 123 -5.90 18.64 13.32
CA HIS A 123 -5.57 19.10 11.98
C HIS A 123 -4.75 20.39 12.07
N VAL A 124 -3.52 20.36 11.56
CA VAL A 124 -2.65 21.54 11.46
C VAL A 124 -2.35 21.83 9.99
N LYS A 125 -1.92 23.06 9.67
CA LYS A 125 -1.59 23.45 8.28
C LYS A 125 -0.62 22.45 7.65
N GLY A 126 -1.06 21.82 6.56
CA GLY A 126 -0.29 20.81 5.82
C GLY A 126 -0.10 19.47 6.52
N ASN A 127 -0.84 19.19 7.61
CA ASN A 127 -0.69 17.98 8.42
C ASN A 127 0.75 17.74 8.92
N LYS A 128 1.48 18.83 9.20
CA LYS A 128 2.89 18.79 9.62
C LYS A 128 3.11 17.91 10.86
N ASN A 129 2.19 17.93 11.82
CA ASN A 129 2.28 17.09 13.01
C ASN A 129 2.28 15.60 12.67
N TYR A 130 1.40 15.15 11.77
CA TYR A 130 1.35 13.76 11.31
C TYR A 130 2.63 13.36 10.57
N ILE A 131 3.12 14.23 9.67
CA ILE A 131 4.40 13.99 8.97
C ILE A 131 5.53 13.82 9.98
N GLU A 132 5.61 14.72 10.96
CA GLU A 132 6.70 14.70 11.94
C GLU A 132 6.69 13.41 12.78
N HIS A 133 5.50 12.93 13.16
CA HIS A 133 5.41 11.64 13.84
C HIS A 133 5.90 10.49 12.96
N MET A 134 5.54 10.45 11.67
CA MET A 134 6.05 9.41 10.75
C MET A 134 7.58 9.50 10.56
N ARG A 135 8.12 10.71 10.43
CA ARG A 135 9.56 10.94 10.28
C ARG A 135 10.36 10.60 11.53
N SER A 136 9.77 10.78 12.70
CA SER A 136 10.36 10.50 14.01
C SER A 136 10.07 9.09 14.54
N SER A 137 9.38 8.23 13.78
CA SER A 137 9.05 6.86 14.18
C SER A 137 9.94 5.83 13.52
N LYS A 138 10.32 4.77 14.26
CA LYS A 138 11.00 3.61 13.69
C LYS A 138 10.07 2.83 12.76
N TYR A 139 8.88 2.54 13.27
CA TYR A 139 7.86 1.73 12.61
C TYR A 139 6.56 2.50 12.36
N CYS A 140 5.96 2.37 11.18
CA CYS A 140 4.70 3.02 10.83
C CYS A 140 3.63 1.98 10.56
N ILE A 141 2.63 1.93 11.43
CA ILE A 141 1.62 0.87 11.42
C ILE A 141 0.60 1.15 10.32
N CYS A 142 0.46 0.20 9.41
CA CYS A 142 -0.47 0.19 8.29
C CYS A 142 -1.59 -0.81 8.58
N ALA A 143 -2.47 -0.46 9.52
CA ALA A 143 -3.65 -1.26 9.86
C ALA A 143 -4.79 -1.07 8.84
N ARG A 144 -5.34 -2.19 8.34
CA ARG A 144 -6.48 -2.15 7.41
C ARG A 144 -7.70 -1.45 8.00
N GLY A 145 -8.50 -0.85 7.12
CA GLY A 145 -9.80 -0.26 7.48
C GLY A 145 -10.94 -1.20 7.14
N PHE A 146 -11.99 -0.66 6.50
CA PHE A 146 -13.00 -1.47 5.84
C PHE A 146 -12.40 -2.31 4.70
N ALA A 147 -11.48 -1.71 3.93
CA ALA A 147 -10.68 -2.36 2.90
C ALA A 147 -9.23 -2.55 3.37
N VAL A 148 -8.51 -3.46 2.70
CA VAL A 148 -7.11 -3.77 3.03
C VAL A 148 -6.12 -2.66 2.69
N HIS A 149 -6.47 -1.81 1.72
CA HIS A 149 -5.59 -0.76 1.23
C HIS A 149 -5.53 0.45 2.15
N SER A 150 -4.37 1.09 2.20
CA SER A 150 -4.18 2.32 2.96
C SER A 150 -3.11 3.20 2.32
N PRO A 151 -3.34 4.53 2.20
CA PRO A 151 -2.29 5.47 1.81
C PRO A 151 -1.05 5.38 2.69
N ARG A 152 -1.24 4.93 3.93
CA ARG A 152 -0.19 4.86 4.94
C ARG A 152 0.96 3.92 4.56
N VAL A 153 0.69 2.90 3.75
CA VAL A 153 1.74 2.00 3.22
C VAL A 153 2.74 2.81 2.40
N VAL A 154 2.25 3.65 1.49
CA VAL A 154 3.09 4.53 0.67
C VAL A 154 3.71 5.64 1.52
N GLU A 155 2.93 6.31 2.37
CA GLU A 155 3.43 7.38 3.24
C GLU A 155 4.59 6.90 4.13
N SER A 156 4.51 5.68 4.68
CA SER A 156 5.59 5.10 5.49
C SER A 156 6.89 5.02 4.71
N ILE A 157 6.83 4.59 3.45
CA ILE A 157 8.00 4.52 2.56
C ILE A 157 8.52 5.94 2.23
N LEU A 158 7.63 6.88 1.93
CA LEU A 158 8.00 8.26 1.61
C LEU A 158 8.67 9.00 2.78
N TYR A 159 8.34 8.63 4.03
CA TYR A 159 8.95 9.18 5.23
C TYR A 159 10.02 8.27 5.85
N GLU A 160 10.49 7.28 5.10
CA GLU A 160 11.57 6.35 5.47
C GLU A 160 11.32 5.62 6.81
N CYS A 161 10.05 5.38 7.11
CA CYS A 161 9.56 4.68 8.28
C CYS A 161 9.24 3.23 7.89
N VAL A 162 9.76 2.26 8.64
CA VAL A 162 9.57 0.84 8.29
C VAL A 162 8.07 0.48 8.38
N PRO A 163 7.42 0.08 7.27
CA PRO A 163 5.99 -0.23 7.29
C PRO A 163 5.72 -1.47 8.15
N VAL A 164 4.72 -1.40 9.03
CA VAL A 164 4.19 -2.55 9.77
C VAL A 164 2.78 -2.85 9.26
N ILE A 165 2.62 -3.87 8.43
CA ILE A 165 1.35 -4.19 7.78
C ILE A 165 0.54 -5.11 8.69
N ILE A 166 -0.66 -4.64 9.08
CA ILE A 166 -1.62 -5.42 9.87
C ILE A 166 -2.88 -5.59 9.02
N SER A 167 -2.85 -6.62 8.17
CA SER A 167 -3.92 -6.95 7.22
C SER A 167 -3.68 -8.33 6.61
N ASP A 168 -4.35 -9.35 7.14
CA ASP A 168 -3.98 -10.77 6.89
C ASP A 168 -4.01 -11.20 5.40
N ASN A 169 -4.84 -10.56 4.57
CA ASN A 169 -5.09 -10.99 3.18
C ASN A 169 -4.63 -9.95 2.14
N TYR A 170 -3.82 -8.98 2.56
CA TYR A 170 -3.38 -7.88 1.69
C TYR A 170 -2.18 -8.28 0.84
N VAL A 171 -2.29 -8.04 -0.47
CA VAL A 171 -1.14 -8.10 -1.39
C VAL A 171 -0.59 -6.67 -1.56
N PRO A 172 0.61 -6.35 -1.06
CA PRO A 172 1.15 -5.00 -1.15
C PRO A 172 1.53 -4.64 -2.61
N PRO A 173 1.62 -3.34 -2.95
CA PRO A 173 1.88 -2.92 -4.32
C PRO A 173 3.27 -3.35 -4.81
N LEU A 174 3.41 -3.56 -6.12
CA LEU A 174 4.66 -4.03 -6.74
C LEU A 174 5.14 -5.37 -6.16
N PHE A 175 4.21 -6.21 -5.71
CA PHE A 175 4.50 -7.51 -5.09
C PHE A 175 5.36 -8.41 -5.97
N GLU A 176 5.18 -8.33 -7.29
CA GLU A 176 5.90 -9.14 -8.27
C GLU A 176 7.37 -8.74 -8.43
N VAL A 177 7.75 -7.55 -7.95
CA VAL A 177 9.07 -6.95 -8.18
C VAL A 177 9.83 -6.72 -6.87
N LEU A 178 9.13 -6.39 -5.80
CA LEU A 178 9.73 -6.02 -4.52
C LEU A 178 9.61 -7.15 -3.50
N ASN A 179 10.75 -7.53 -2.89
CA ASN A 179 10.74 -8.39 -1.70
C ASN A 179 10.33 -7.57 -0.47
N TRP A 180 9.02 -7.48 -0.21
CA TRP A 180 8.46 -6.71 0.90
C TRP A 180 8.96 -7.16 2.28
N GLU A 181 9.16 -8.46 2.50
CA GLU A 181 9.66 -9.00 3.77
C GLU A 181 11.08 -8.51 4.10
N SER A 182 11.81 -8.02 3.11
CA SER A 182 13.14 -7.46 3.34
C SER A 182 13.13 -6.06 3.96
N PHE A 183 12.01 -5.33 3.89
CA PHE A 183 11.91 -3.93 4.33
C PHE A 183 10.60 -3.54 5.04
N ALA A 184 9.70 -4.48 5.29
CA ALA A 184 8.46 -4.29 6.02
C ALA A 184 8.24 -5.44 7.02
N VAL A 185 7.44 -5.18 8.05
CA VAL A 185 7.05 -6.17 9.06
C VAL A 185 5.59 -6.53 8.82
N PHE A 186 5.28 -7.82 8.68
CA PHE A 186 3.90 -8.30 8.59
C PHE A 186 3.47 -8.86 9.93
N ILE A 187 2.34 -8.39 10.45
CA ILE A 187 1.78 -8.82 11.73
C ILE A 187 0.36 -9.30 11.47
N LEU A 188 0.05 -10.53 11.94
CA LEU A 188 -1.31 -11.04 11.86
C LEU A 188 -2.22 -10.22 12.78
N GLU A 189 -3.47 -10.03 12.38
CA GLU A 189 -4.44 -9.23 13.14
C GLU A 189 -4.63 -9.75 14.58
N LYS A 190 -4.52 -11.06 14.78
CA LYS A 190 -4.59 -11.70 16.11
C LYS A 190 -3.41 -11.36 17.02
N ASP A 191 -2.27 -10.95 16.46
CA ASP A 191 -1.02 -10.72 17.19
C ASP A 191 -0.86 -9.25 17.62
N ILE A 192 -1.85 -8.39 17.36
CA ILE A 192 -1.91 -7.00 17.84
C ILE A 192 -1.61 -6.89 19.35
N PRO A 193 -2.12 -7.75 20.25
CA PRO A 193 -1.80 -7.66 21.67
C PRO A 193 -0.31 -7.86 22.00
N ASN A 194 0.46 -8.50 21.11
CA ASN A 194 1.89 -8.74 21.27
C ASN A 194 2.76 -7.82 20.39
N LEU A 195 2.15 -6.83 19.71
CA LEU A 195 2.79 -5.99 18.70
C LEU A 195 4.09 -5.34 19.20
N LYS A 196 4.09 -4.71 20.38
CA LYS A 196 5.28 -4.05 20.93
C LYS A 196 6.45 -5.03 21.12
N ASN A 197 6.18 -6.21 21.68
CA ASN A 197 7.21 -7.23 21.89
C ASN A 197 7.79 -7.73 20.58
N ILE A 198 6.95 -7.93 19.54
CA ILE A 198 7.41 -8.31 18.21
C ILE A 198 8.35 -7.24 17.65
N LEU A 199 7.95 -5.96 17.71
CA LEU A 199 8.78 -4.86 17.21
C LEU A 199 10.09 -4.68 17.98
N LEU A 200 10.07 -4.90 19.30
CA LEU A 200 11.27 -4.84 20.16
C LEU A 200 12.18 -6.07 19.99
N SER A 201 11.65 -7.21 19.52
CA SER A 201 12.44 -8.41 19.26
C SER A 201 13.33 -8.28 18.01
N ILE A 202 13.02 -7.32 17.13
CA ILE A 202 13.83 -7.01 15.96
C ILE A 202 15.09 -6.28 16.42
N SER A 203 16.26 -6.85 16.14
CA SER A 203 17.54 -6.23 16.50
C SER A 203 17.72 -4.87 15.81
N GLU A 204 18.49 -3.98 16.44
CA GLU A 204 18.79 -2.66 15.86
C GLU A 204 19.48 -2.80 14.50
N GLU A 205 20.40 -3.75 14.33
CA GLU A 205 21.04 -4.05 13.04
C GLU A 205 20.01 -4.40 11.96
N LYS A 206 19.04 -5.27 12.30
CA LYS A 206 17.99 -5.66 11.36
C LYS A 206 17.08 -4.49 11.01
N TYR A 207 16.74 -3.66 12.01
CA TYR A 207 15.97 -2.43 11.80
C TYR A 207 16.68 -1.47 10.84
N LEU A 208 17.98 -1.22 11.04
CA LEU A 208 18.78 -0.35 10.17
C LEU A 208 18.85 -0.90 8.73
N GLU A 209 18.99 -2.21 8.57
CA GLU A 209 18.94 -2.88 7.26
C GLU A 209 17.58 -2.65 6.56
N MET A 210 16.47 -2.87 7.27
CA MET A 210 15.13 -2.64 6.73
C MET A 210 14.92 -1.17 6.35
N GLN A 211 15.30 -0.23 7.21
CA GLN A 211 15.14 1.19 6.94
C GLN A 211 15.96 1.63 5.72
N ASN A 212 17.21 1.16 5.59
CA ASN A 212 18.01 1.44 4.40
C ASN A 212 17.36 0.89 3.12
N ARG A 213 16.76 -0.30 3.18
CA ARG A 213 15.99 -0.85 2.06
C ARG A 213 14.74 -0.03 1.75
N VAL A 214 14.02 0.48 2.76
CA VAL A 214 12.91 1.44 2.56
C VAL A 214 13.39 2.64 1.75
N LYS A 215 14.52 3.26 2.11
CA LYS A 215 15.11 4.38 1.35
C LYS A 215 15.42 3.99 -0.10
N ARG A 216 15.96 2.80 -0.32
CA ARG A 216 16.29 2.31 -1.68
C ARG A 216 15.06 2.09 -2.55
N VAL A 217 13.97 1.55 -1.99
CA VAL A 217 12.73 1.30 -2.76
C VAL A 217 11.87 2.55 -2.90
N GLN A 218 12.08 3.59 -2.09
CA GLN A 218 11.29 4.83 -2.07
C GLN A 218 11.10 5.45 -3.46
N LYS A 219 12.14 5.46 -4.29
CA LYS A 219 12.08 5.98 -5.68
C LYS A 219 10.95 5.37 -6.52
N HIS A 220 10.58 4.11 -6.25
CA HIS A 220 9.53 3.37 -6.95
C HIS A 220 8.11 3.76 -6.53
N PHE A 221 7.99 4.56 -5.47
CA PHE A 221 6.72 5.06 -4.93
C PHE A 221 6.56 6.56 -5.15
N LEU A 222 7.52 7.21 -5.81
CA LEU A 222 7.43 8.63 -6.15
C LEU A 222 6.48 8.83 -7.34
N TRP A 223 5.59 9.81 -7.21
CA TRP A 223 4.73 10.27 -8.30
C TRP A 223 5.28 11.57 -8.89
N HIS A 224 5.47 11.60 -10.21
CA HIS A 224 5.90 12.81 -10.93
C HIS A 224 4.77 13.29 -11.83
N SER A 225 4.70 14.60 -12.07
CA SER A 225 3.74 15.16 -13.03
C SER A 225 4.04 14.66 -14.45
N GLU A 226 5.32 14.61 -14.80
CA GLU A 226 5.83 13.94 -16.00
C GLU A 226 6.49 12.62 -15.56
N PRO A 227 6.00 11.45 -15.98
CA PRO A 227 6.53 10.17 -15.52
C PRO A 227 8.03 10.01 -15.78
N LEU A 228 8.78 9.59 -14.75
CA LEU A 228 10.21 9.33 -14.82
C LEU A 228 10.52 7.84 -14.76
N LYS A 229 11.68 7.44 -15.30
CA LYS A 229 12.12 6.03 -15.26
C LYS A 229 12.10 5.50 -13.83
N TYR A 230 11.47 4.34 -13.64
CA TYR A 230 11.32 3.64 -12.36
C TYR A 230 10.45 4.33 -11.31
N ASP A 231 9.75 5.40 -11.66
CA ASP A 231 8.77 6.01 -10.78
C ASP A 231 7.50 5.16 -10.66
N LEU A 232 6.57 5.61 -9.82
CA LEU A 232 5.39 4.82 -9.53
C LEU A 232 4.55 4.51 -10.77
N PHE A 233 4.43 5.45 -11.70
CA PHE A 233 3.68 5.25 -12.95
C PHE A 233 4.30 4.12 -13.78
N HIS A 234 5.61 4.18 -14.03
CA HIS A 234 6.31 3.16 -14.81
C HIS A 234 6.36 1.80 -14.10
N MET A 235 6.45 1.78 -12.77
CA MET A 235 6.46 0.55 -12.00
C MET A 235 5.09 -0.16 -12.02
N ILE A 236 3.99 0.60 -12.03
CA ILE A 236 2.64 0.04 -12.25
C ILE A 236 2.54 -0.56 -13.66
N LEU A 237 2.97 0.16 -14.69
CA LEU A 237 2.97 -0.35 -16.07
C LEU A 237 3.83 -1.60 -16.21
N HIS A 238 5.00 -1.63 -15.58
CA HIS A 238 5.86 -2.80 -15.53
C HIS A 238 5.14 -3.99 -14.89
N SER A 239 4.43 -3.80 -13.78
CA SER A 239 3.70 -4.88 -13.10
C SER A 239 2.54 -5.42 -13.96
N ILE A 240 1.82 -4.55 -14.67
CA ILE A 240 0.80 -4.93 -15.66
C ILE A 240 1.41 -5.74 -16.81
N TRP A 241 2.53 -5.27 -17.35
CA TRP A 241 3.24 -5.98 -18.41
C TRP A 241 3.75 -7.35 -17.93
N TYR A 242 4.34 -7.41 -16.73
CA TYR A 242 4.85 -8.62 -16.13
C TYR A 242 3.73 -9.66 -15.96
N ASN A 243 2.60 -9.29 -15.35
CA ASN A 243 1.45 -10.17 -15.18
C ASN A 243 0.73 -10.50 -16.50
N ARG A 244 0.94 -9.71 -17.56
CA ARG A 244 0.46 -10.08 -18.91
C ARG A 244 1.32 -11.19 -19.51
N VAL A 245 2.65 -11.10 -19.38
CA VAL A 245 3.60 -12.00 -20.04
C VAL A 245 3.77 -13.30 -19.26
N PHE A 246 3.85 -13.23 -17.94
CA PHE A 246 4.17 -14.36 -17.06
C PHE A 246 2.93 -14.89 -16.32
N ARG A 247 1.74 -14.78 -16.93
CA ARG A 247 0.54 -15.41 -16.38
C ARG A 247 0.86 -16.86 -16.07
N ILE A 248 0.72 -17.24 -14.81
CA ILE A 248 0.73 -18.64 -14.43
C ILE A 248 -0.47 -19.24 -15.18
N ALA A 249 -0.19 -20.06 -16.20
CA ALA A 249 -1.22 -20.87 -16.82
C ALA A 249 -1.86 -21.70 -15.69
N PRO A 250 -3.20 -21.75 -15.59
CA PRO A 250 -3.81 -22.63 -14.60
C PRO A 250 -3.29 -24.05 -14.85
N ILE A 251 -2.75 -24.68 -13.81
CA ILE A 251 -2.57 -26.14 -13.78
C ILE A 251 -3.96 -26.78 -13.73
#